data_AF-A0A7T5RIK5-F1
#
_entry.id   AF-A0A7T5RIK5-F1
#
_cell.length_a   1.000
_cell.length_b   1.000
_cell.length_c   1.000
_cell.angle_alpha   90.00
_cell.angle_beta   90.00
_cell.angle_gamma   90.00
#
_symmetry.space_group_name_H-M   'P 1'
#
loop_
_entity.id
_entity.type
_entity.pdbx_description
1 polymer ?
#
loop_
_entity_poly.entity_id
_entity_poly.type
_entity_poly.pdbx_seq_one_letter_code
_entity_poly.pdbx_strand_id
1 'polypeptide(L)'
;MPYYLYDFVLKFGFLIVFIPSLLVIINAVLSAKAMGGPLGRGLKKIAAGTIAHTILFAVYFLLQQGNRGLLNAGEIKLFFLSVGTFGAVLLFLGYLDIYKVAKKLRLFTL
;
A
#
# COMPACT_ATOMS: atom_id res chain seq x y z
N MET A 1 -11.66 -16.67 21.87
CA MET A 1 -10.97 -15.48 22.43
C MET A 1 -12.03 -14.55 23.02
N PRO A 2 -11.80 -13.92 24.18
CA PRO A 2 -12.69 -12.88 24.68
C PRO A 2 -12.79 -11.74 23.66
N TYR A 3 -14.00 -11.24 23.43
CA TYR A 3 -14.33 -10.22 22.41
C TYR A 3 -13.41 -8.98 22.48
N TYR A 4 -13.08 -8.54 23.69
CA TYR A 4 -12.17 -7.42 23.94
C TYR A 4 -10.74 -7.63 23.42
N LEU A 5 -10.23 -8.86 23.48
CA LEU A 5 -8.89 -9.18 22.98
C LEU A 5 -8.84 -9.15 21.45
N TYR A 6 -9.90 -9.64 20.80
CA TYR A 6 -10.02 -9.61 19.34
C TYR A 6 -10.08 -8.18 18.80
N ASP A 7 -10.92 -7.32 19.41
CA ASP A 7 -11.05 -5.91 19.03
C ASP A 7 -9.74 -5.13 19.27
N PHE A 8 -9.06 -5.39 20.40
CA PHE A 8 -7.75 -4.80 20.69
C PHE A 8 -6.69 -5.19 19.65
N VAL A 9 -6.57 -6.47 19.33
CA VAL A 9 -5.60 -6.98 18.33
C VAL A 9 -5.86 -6.38 16.96
N LEU A 10 -7.12 -6.24 16.54
CA LEU A 10 -7.46 -5.60 15.26
C LEU A 10 -7.07 -4.12 15.22
N LYS A 11 -7.39 -3.36 16.28
CA LYS A 11 -7.03 -1.94 16.37
C LYS A 11 -5.52 -1.72 16.42
N PHE A 12 -4.81 -2.55 17.18
CA PHE A 12 -3.36 -2.46 17.29
C PHE A 12 -2.65 -2.89 16.00
N GLY A 13 -3.12 -3.99 15.38
CA GLY A 13 -2.67 -4.42 14.07
C GLY A 13 -2.89 -3.37 12.99
N PHE A 14 -4.00 -2.61 13.08
CA PHE A 14 -4.23 -1.48 12.19
C PHE A 14 -3.14 -0.42 12.30
N LEU A 15 -2.80 0.00 13.52
CA LEU A 15 -1.74 0.99 13.77
C LEU A 15 -0.38 0.51 13.27
N ILE A 16 -0.03 -0.76 13.52
CA ILE A 16 1.23 -1.36 13.08
C ILE A 16 1.38 -1.33 11.55
N VAL A 17 0.30 -1.48 10.79
CA VAL A 17 0.37 -1.45 9.32
C VAL A 17 0.26 -0.02 8.79
N PHE A 18 -0.60 0.81 9.38
CA PHE A 18 -0.91 2.13 8.89
C PHE A 18 0.25 3.11 9.05
N ILE A 19 0.91 3.15 10.22
CA ILE A 19 2.00 4.09 10.49
C ILE A 19 3.19 3.85 9.53
N PRO A 20 3.73 2.64 9.37
CA PRO A 20 4.79 2.37 8.41
C PRO A 20 4.36 2.66 6.97
N SER A 21 3.11 2.35 6.60
CA SER A 21 2.60 2.64 5.24
C SER A 21 2.64 4.14 4.95
N LEU A 22 2.22 4.98 5.90
CA LEU A 22 2.33 6.44 5.81
C LEU A 22 3.77 6.91 5.66
N LEU A 23 4.69 6.37 6.47
CA LEU A 23 6.11 6.71 6.38
C LEU A 23 6.69 6.33 5.02
N VAL A 24 6.34 5.15 4.49
CA VAL A 24 6.74 4.70 3.15
C VAL A 24 6.21 5.65 2.09
N ILE A 25 4.94 6.07 2.16
CA ILE A 25 4.34 7.01 1.21
C ILE A 25 5.08 8.35 1.24
N ILE A 26 5.25 8.94 2.44
CA ILE A 26 5.92 10.24 2.61
C ILE A 26 7.35 10.17 2.07
N ASN A 27 8.13 9.17 2.49
CA ASN A 27 9.51 9.00 2.05
C ASN A 27 9.58 8.79 0.53
N ALA A 28 8.75 7.92 -0.04
CA ALA A 28 8.74 7.68 -1.47
C ALA A 28 8.39 8.94 -2.28
N VAL A 29 7.43 9.75 -1.82
CA VAL A 29 7.05 11.01 -2.49
C VAL A 29 8.16 12.05 -2.39
N LEU A 30 8.76 12.24 -1.21
CA LEU A 30 9.85 13.20 -1.02
C LEU A 30 11.10 12.78 -1.82
N SER A 31 11.50 11.52 -1.73
CA SER A 31 12.63 10.98 -2.49
C SER A 31 12.39 11.06 -4.01
N ALA A 32 11.15 10.85 -4.47
CA ALA A 32 10.83 10.96 -5.89
C ALA A 32 11.02 12.37 -6.44
N LYS A 33 10.74 13.41 -5.64
CA LYS A 33 10.98 14.81 -6.01
C LYS A 33 12.47 15.11 -6.12
N ALA A 34 13.28 14.55 -5.23
CA ALA A 34 14.72 14.76 -5.22
C ALA A 34 15.46 14.01 -6.35
N MET A 35 15.06 12.78 -6.66
CA MET A 35 15.83 11.90 -7.54
C MET A 35 15.54 12.07 -9.05
N GLY A 36 14.31 12.41 -9.43
CA GLY A 36 13.91 12.52 -10.84
C GLY A 36 14.12 11.24 -11.67
N GLY A 37 13.93 11.34 -13.00
CA GLY A 37 14.21 10.25 -13.93
C GLY A 37 13.48 8.92 -13.66
N PRO A 38 14.06 7.77 -14.08
CA PRO A 38 13.46 6.46 -13.85
C PRO A 38 13.28 6.10 -12.37
N LEU A 39 14.21 6.52 -11.51
CA LEU A 39 14.17 6.25 -10.07
C LEU A 39 13.00 6.98 -9.39
N GLY A 40 12.83 8.28 -9.69
CA GLY A 40 11.70 9.08 -9.21
C GLY A 40 10.36 8.57 -9.73
N ARG A 41 10.29 8.06 -10.98
CA ARG A 41 9.08 7.40 -11.49
C ARG A 41 8.77 6.11 -10.73
N GLY A 42 9.78 5.29 -10.43
CA GLY A 42 9.62 4.08 -9.64
C GLY A 42 9.09 4.37 -8.24
N LEU A 43 9.66 5.36 -7.56
CA LEU A 43 9.22 5.79 -6.23
C LEU A 43 7.79 6.34 -6.22
N LYS A 44 7.36 7.10 -7.23
CA LYS A 44 5.95 7.55 -7.37
C LYS A 44 4.99 6.38 -7.53
N LYS A 45 5.38 5.35 -8.29
CA LYS A 45 4.57 4.13 -8.45
C LYS A 45 4.49 3.33 -7.15
N ILE A 46 5.60 3.20 -6.41
CA ILE A 46 5.59 2.61 -5.07
C ILE A 46 4.64 3.38 -4.15
N ALA A 47 4.77 4.71 -4.07
CA ALA A 47 3.89 5.54 -3.26
C ALA A 47 2.41 5.34 -3.62
N ALA A 48 2.07 5.39 -4.92
CA ALA A 48 0.70 5.19 -5.39
C ALA A 48 0.17 3.79 -5.09
N GLY A 49 0.99 2.75 -5.26
CA GLY A 49 0.64 1.38 -4.91
C GLY A 49 0.42 1.17 -3.41
N THR A 50 1.26 1.78 -2.56
CA THR A 50 1.11 1.77 -1.10
C THR A 50 -0.14 2.53 -0.65
N ILE A 51 -0.46 3.67 -1.29
CA ILE A 51 -1.71 4.40 -1.04
C ILE A 51 -2.92 3.51 -1.35
N ALA A 52 -2.95 2.83 -2.50
CA ALA A 52 -4.04 1.94 -2.88
C ALA A 52 -4.26 0.83 -1.84
N HIS A 53 -3.19 0.18 -1.37
CA HIS A 53 -3.28 -0.84 -0.33
C HIS A 53 -3.66 -0.28 1.04
N THR A 54 -3.23 0.95 1.37
CA THR A 54 -3.63 1.63 2.61
C THR A 54 -5.13 1.92 2.60
N ILE A 55 -5.68 2.36 1.46
CA ILE A 55 -7.13 2.57 1.28
C ILE A 55 -7.88 1.26 1.44
N LEU A 56 -7.42 0.16 0.81
CA LEU A 56 -8.04 -1.16 0.97
C LEU A 56 -8.09 -1.60 2.42
N PHE A 57 -6.99 -1.43 3.14
CA PHE A 57 -6.88 -1.81 4.52
C PHE A 57 -7.78 -0.94 5.43
N ALA A 58 -7.87 0.36 5.15
CA ALA A 58 -8.81 1.26 5.83
C ALA A 58 -10.27 0.87 5.58
N VAL A 59 -10.64 0.58 4.32
CA VAL A 59 -11.99 0.12 3.96
C VAL A 59 -12.31 -1.21 4.64
N TYR A 60 -11.37 -2.16 4.67
CA TYR A 60 -11.54 -3.42 5.38
C TYR A 60 -11.83 -3.20 6.86
N PHE A 61 -11.08 -2.30 7.50
CA PHE A 61 -11.25 -1.97 8.91
C PHE A 61 -12.61 -1.33 9.20
N LEU A 62 -13.07 -0.40 8.35
CA LEU A 62 -14.40 0.20 8.47
C LEU A 62 -15.52 -0.84 8.35
N LEU A 63 -15.38 -1.79 7.41
CA LEU A 63 -16.34 -2.88 7.23
C LEU A 63 -16.38 -3.84 8.43
N GLN A 64 -15.24 -4.08 9.09
CA GLN A 64 -15.15 -4.89 10.31
C GLN A 64 -15.85 -4.22 11.50
N GLN A 65 -15.87 -2.89 11.57
CA GLN A 65 -16.59 -2.15 12.61
C GLN A 65 -18.13 -2.15 12.46
N GLY A 66 -18.66 -2.88 11.48
CA GLY A 66 -20.11 -2.97 11.26
C GLY A 66 -20.67 -1.93 10.29
N ASN A 67 -19.83 -1.12 9.63
CA ASN A 67 -20.25 -0.17 8.60
C ASN A 67 -20.60 -0.85 7.26
N ARG A 68 -21.24 -2.02 7.30
CA ARG A 68 -21.61 -2.82 6.12
C ARG A 68 -22.79 -2.24 5.34
N GLY A 69 -23.50 -1.26 5.90
CA GLY A 69 -24.73 -0.71 5.33
C GLY A 69 -24.57 0.14 4.06
N LEU A 70 -23.35 0.48 3.65
CA LEU A 70 -23.11 1.38 2.51
C LEU A 70 -22.95 0.67 1.16
N LEU A 71 -22.61 -0.63 1.12
CA LEU A 71 -22.28 -1.33 -0.13
C LEU A 71 -22.74 -2.80 -0.10
N ASN A 72 -23.20 -3.31 -1.24
CA ASN A 72 -23.52 -4.72 -1.41
C ASN A 72 -22.23 -5.57 -1.40
N ALA A 73 -22.31 -6.82 -0.96
CA ALA A 73 -21.19 -7.75 -0.91
C ALA A 73 -20.47 -7.93 -2.27
N GLY A 74 -21.20 -7.82 -3.39
CA GLY A 74 -20.61 -7.85 -4.73
C GLY A 74 -19.71 -6.64 -5.02
N GLU A 75 -20.16 -5.44 -4.64
CA GLU A 75 -19.43 -4.19 -4.85
C GLU A 75 -18.16 -4.14 -4.00
N ILE A 76 -18.24 -4.63 -2.75
CA ILE A 76 -17.08 -4.79 -1.88
C ILE A 76 -16.06 -5.72 -2.53
N LYS A 77 -16.46 -6.92 -2.99
CA LYS A 77 -15.53 -7.86 -3.63
C LYS A 77 -14.86 -7.26 -4.87
N LEU A 78 -15.62 -6.56 -5.72
CA LEU A 78 -15.10 -5.92 -6.92
C LEU A 78 -14.13 -4.79 -6.58
N PHE A 79 -14.44 -3.97 -5.58
CA PHE A 79 -13.55 -2.93 -5.06
C PHE A 79 -12.23 -3.51 -4.56
N PHE A 80 -12.27 -4.56 -3.73
CA PHE A 80 -11.07 -5.21 -3.21
C PHE A 80 -10.21 -5.81 -4.33
N LEU A 81 -10.84 -6.48 -5.30
CA LEU A 81 -10.15 -7.08 -6.42
C LEU A 81 -9.50 -6.01 -7.33
N SER A 82 -10.26 -4.99 -7.71
CA SER A 82 -9.80 -3.95 -8.65
C SER A 82 -8.70 -3.09 -8.04
N VAL A 83 -8.92 -2.50 -6.87
CA VAL A 83 -7.93 -1.64 -6.20
C VAL A 83 -6.73 -2.47 -5.75
N GLY A 84 -6.94 -3.73 -5.35
CA GLY A 84 -5.86 -4.62 -4.93
C GLY A 84 -4.94 -4.96 -6.10
N THR A 85 -5.54 -5.35 -7.23
CA THR A 85 -4.80 -5.64 -8.45
C THR A 85 -4.07 -4.40 -8.96
N PHE A 86 -4.76 -3.25 -9.01
CA PHE A 86 -4.17 -1.99 -9.46
C PHE A 86 -2.98 -1.57 -8.57
N GLY A 87 -3.16 -1.61 -7.25
CA GLY A 87 -2.10 -1.34 -6.29
C GLY A 87 -0.91 -2.28 -6.48
N ALA A 88 -1.16 -3.58 -6.67
CA ALA A 88 -0.11 -4.57 -6.86
C ALA A 88 0.68 -4.35 -8.15
N VAL A 89 -0.01 -4.01 -9.25
CA VAL A 89 0.63 -3.64 -10.52
C VAL A 89 1.53 -2.41 -10.35
N LEU A 90 1.06 -1.37 -9.65
CA LEU A 90 1.86 -0.18 -9.40
C LEU A 90 3.10 -0.48 -8.57
N LEU A 91 2.98 -1.27 -7.50
CA LEU A 91 4.12 -1.70 -6.69
C LEU A 91 5.12 -2.47 -7.55
N PHE A 92 4.66 -3.46 -8.31
CA PHE A 92 5.51 -4.28 -9.18
C PHE A 92 6.26 -3.43 -10.22
N LEU A 93 5.56 -2.53 -10.92
CA LEU A 93 6.18 -1.64 -11.90
C LEU A 93 7.14 -0.65 -11.24
N GLY A 94 6.84 -0.18 -10.03
CA GLY A 94 7.72 0.68 -9.24
C GLY A 94 9.03 -0.01 -8.86
N TYR A 95 8.94 -1.24 -8.37
CA TYR A 95 10.09 -2.09 -8.07
C TYR A 95 10.92 -2.39 -9.31
N LEU A 96 10.29 -2.67 -10.45
CA LEU A 96 11.02 -2.90 -11.71
C LEU A 96 11.82 -1.68 -12.15
N ASP A 97 11.27 -0.48 -12.03
CA ASP A 97 11.99 0.75 -12.37
C ASP A 97 13.21 0.96 -11.46
N ILE A 98 13.05 0.75 -10.15
CA ILE A 98 14.14 0.87 -9.17
C ILE A 98 15.21 -0.21 -9.43
N TYR A 99 14.79 -1.45 -9.65
CA TYR A 99 15.69 -2.57 -9.94
C TYR A 99 16.54 -2.30 -11.19
N LYS A 100 15.93 -1.79 -12.27
CA LYS A 100 16.65 -1.42 -13.49
C LYS A 100 17.71 -0.34 -13.22
N VAL A 101 17.42 0.65 -12.38
CA VAL A 101 18.38 1.68 -11.99
C VAL A 101 19.50 1.09 -11.13
N ALA A 102 19.16 0.30 -10.12
CA ALA A 102 20.15 -0.31 -9.23
C ALA A 102 21.09 -1.27 -9.97
N LYS A 103 20.58 -2.04 -10.94
CA LYS A 103 21.39 -2.88 -11.83
C LYS A 103 22.35 -2.04 -12.69
N LYS A 104 21.89 -0.91 -13.23
CA LYS A 104 22.75 0.02 -13.99
C LYS A 104 23.87 0.60 -13.13
N LEU A 105 23.59 0.89 -11.86
CA LEU A 105 24.55 1.43 -10.91
C LEU A 105 25.49 0.36 -10.32
N ARG A 106 25.37 -0.92 -10.73
CA ARG A 106 26.09 -2.06 -10.14
C ARG A 106 25.97 -2.14 -8.61
N LEU A 107 24.91 -1.57 -8.05
CA LEU A 107 24.65 -1.60 -6.60
C LEU A 107 24.36 -3.02 -6.09
N PHE A 108 23.99 -3.92 -7.02
CA PHE A 108 23.91 -5.35 -6.80
C PHE A 108 25.05 -6.02 -7.57
N THR A 109 26.25 -6.03 -7.00
CA THR A 109 27.32 -6.94 -7.42
C THR A 109 27.02 -8.31 -6.85
N LEU A 110 26.42 -9.16 -7.67
CA LEU A 110 26.53 -10.61 -7.58
C LEU A 110 27.35 -11.07 -8.78
#